data_AF-A0AAE0B2Z2-F1
#
_entry.id   AF-A0AAE0B2Z2-F1
#
_cell.length_a   1.000
_cell.length_b   1.000
_cell.length_c   1.000
_cell.angle_alpha   90.00
_cell.angle_beta   90.00
_cell.angle_gamma   90.00
#
_symmetry.space_group_name_H-M   'P 1'
#
loop_
_entity.id
_entity.type
_entity.pdbx_description
1 polymer ?
#
loop_
_entity_poly.entity_id
_entity_poly.type
_entity_poly.pdbx_seq_one_letter_code
_entity_poly.pdbx_strand_id
1 'polypeptide(L)'
;MHYQRQKFEIVMRQLESLKPSLRLHKKEIEKRFAKITHTPNHPPYASMIQMAISELHEQGGSSKEAISTFIEAEYDDLPIPHTSLLSHHLHKLVTKGEIVCTSANCYTLSVEISDSVHKLKKGQKPIEEV
;
A
#
# COMPACT_ATOMS: atom_id res chain seq x y z
N MET A 1 -13.88 -10.32 11.12
CA MET A 1 -13.47 -10.05 12.52
C MET A 1 -13.94 -11.10 13.51
N HIS A 2 -15.23 -11.45 13.57
CA HIS A 2 -15.78 -12.38 14.56
C HIS A 2 -15.10 -13.78 14.60
N TYR A 3 -14.86 -14.38 13.44
CA TYR A 3 -14.24 -15.71 13.32
C TYR A 3 -12.79 -15.76 13.85
N GLN A 4 -11.98 -14.75 13.52
CA GLN A 4 -10.57 -14.69 13.98
C GLN A 4 -10.49 -14.54 15.50
N ARG A 5 -11.38 -13.71 16.07
CA ARG A 5 -11.49 -13.54 17.52
C ARG A 5 -11.92 -14.84 18.20
N GLN A 6 -12.94 -15.52 17.68
CA GLN A 6 -13.39 -16.81 18.22
C GLN A 6 -12.28 -17.88 18.16
N LYS A 7 -11.56 -17.98 17.05
CA LYS A 7 -10.45 -18.92 16.89
C LYS A 7 -9.33 -18.64 17.90
N PHE A 8 -9.00 -17.38 18.15
CA PHE A 8 -8.01 -16.99 19.16
C PHE A 8 -8.46 -17.36 20.58
N GLU A 9 -9.70 -17.06 20.95
CA GLU A 9 -10.25 -17.42 22.27
C GLU A 9 -10.18 -18.94 22.52
N ILE A 10 -10.48 -19.76 21.50
CA ILE A 10 -10.38 -21.21 21.59
C ILE A 10 -8.93 -21.65 21.82
N VAL A 11 -7.98 -21.12 21.05
CA VAL A 11 -6.55 -21.44 21.17
C VAL A 11 -6.01 -21.00 22.53
N MET A 12 -6.40 -19.81 23.02
CA MET A 12 -5.97 -19.29 24.32
C MET A 12 -6.50 -20.14 25.48
N ARG A 13 -7.76 -20.59 25.42
CA ARG A 13 -8.32 -21.53 26.41
C ARG A 13 -7.59 -22.87 26.42
N GLN A 14 -7.23 -23.40 25.24
CA GLN A 14 -6.44 -24.62 25.15
C GLN A 14 -5.02 -24.44 25.73
N LEU A 15 -4.39 -23.29 25.45
CA LEU A 15 -3.05 -22.98 25.96
C LEU A 15 -3.04 -22.83 27.50
N GLU A 16 -4.05 -22.18 28.07
CA GLU A 16 -4.23 -22.02 29.52
C GLU A 16 -4.47 -23.35 30.24
N SER A 17 -5.20 -24.27 29.60
CA SER A 17 -5.43 -25.62 30.13
C SER A 17 -4.14 -26.46 30.18
N LEU A 18 -3.15 -26.17 29.33
CA LEU A 18 -1.90 -26.95 29.24
C LEU A 18 -0.81 -26.44 30.18
N LYS A 19 -0.67 -25.12 30.38
CA LYS A 19 0.40 -24.53 31.20
C LYS A 19 -0.09 -23.28 31.97
N PRO A 20 -0.55 -23.42 33.23
CA PRO A 20 -1.08 -22.30 34.02
C PRO A 20 -0.03 -21.23 34.40
N SER A 21 1.27 -21.53 34.30
CA SER A 21 2.38 -20.58 34.52
C SER A 21 2.52 -19.50 33.44
N LEU A 22 1.86 -19.66 32.27
CA LEU A 22 1.87 -18.67 31.18
C LEU A 22 0.93 -17.48 31.41
N ARG A 23 0.23 -17.41 32.56
CA ARG A 23 -0.66 -16.29 32.94
C ARG A 23 -0.04 -14.90 32.79
N LEU A 24 1.26 -14.76 33.05
CA LEU A 24 1.99 -13.50 32.89
C LEU A 24 2.21 -13.14 31.41
N HIS A 25 2.36 -14.13 30.53
CA HIS A 25 2.50 -13.93 29.08
C HIS A 25 1.14 -13.74 28.39
N LYS A 26 0.03 -14.16 29.01
CA LYS A 26 -1.34 -13.98 28.46
C LYS A 26 -1.62 -12.52 28.10
N LYS A 27 -1.36 -11.58 29.02
CA LYS A 27 -1.59 -10.14 28.78
C LYS A 27 -0.76 -9.60 27.62
N GLU A 28 0.49 -10.05 27.49
CA GLU A 28 1.36 -9.62 26.39
C GLU A 28 0.92 -10.22 25.04
N ILE A 29 0.49 -11.49 25.03
CA ILE A 29 -0.04 -12.17 23.84
C ILE A 29 -1.37 -11.52 23.41
N GLU A 30 -2.27 -11.23 24.34
CA GLU A 30 -3.53 -10.53 24.08
C GLU A 30 -3.27 -9.12 23.52
N LYS A 31 -2.32 -8.38 24.10
CA LYS A 31 -1.94 -7.04 23.62
C LYS A 31 -1.39 -7.10 22.20
N ARG A 32 -0.52 -8.07 21.89
CA ARG A 32 0.00 -8.27 20.53
C ARG A 32 -1.10 -8.69 19.56
N PHE A 33 -1.97 -9.60 19.98
CA PHE A 33 -3.08 -10.06 19.14
C PHE A 33 -4.09 -8.96 18.85
N ALA A 34 -4.41 -8.12 19.85
CA ALA A 34 -5.25 -6.95 19.67
C ALA A 34 -4.63 -5.98 18.65
N LYS A 35 -3.30 -5.75 18.70
CA LYS A 35 -2.60 -4.95 17.69
C LYS A 35 -2.65 -5.56 16.29
N ILE A 36 -2.56 -6.87 16.16
CA ILE A 36 -2.59 -7.57 14.86
C ILE A 36 -4.01 -7.65 14.28
N THR A 37 -5.03 -7.71 15.13
CA THR A 37 -6.44 -7.79 14.73
C THR A 37 -7.14 -6.44 14.72
N HIS A 38 -6.44 -5.37 15.08
CA HIS A 38 -6.95 -4.03 14.93
C HIS A 38 -7.22 -3.75 13.46
N THR A 39 -8.39 -3.18 13.17
CA THR A 39 -8.72 -2.75 11.81
C THR A 39 -8.19 -1.34 11.67
N PRO A 40 -7.21 -1.09 10.79
CA PRO A 40 -6.65 0.25 10.66
C PRO A 40 -7.74 1.24 10.26
N ASN A 41 -7.61 2.48 10.73
CA ASN A 41 -8.55 3.57 10.40
C ASN A 41 -8.28 4.22 9.04
N HIS A 42 -7.43 3.62 8.22
CA HIS A 42 -7.06 4.10 6.90
C HIS A 42 -7.63 3.17 5.80
N PRO A 43 -7.85 3.65 4.58
CA PRO A 43 -8.30 2.81 3.48
C PRO A 43 -7.19 1.82 3.04
N PRO A 44 -7.50 0.85 2.16
CA PRO A 44 -6.49 -0.05 1.63
C PRO A 44 -5.32 0.70 0.98
N TYR A 45 -4.12 0.15 1.07
CA TYR A 45 -2.91 0.75 0.47
C TYR A 45 -3.08 1.08 -1.02
N ALA A 46 -3.83 0.28 -1.77
CA ALA A 46 -4.10 0.57 -3.19
C ALA A 46 -4.76 1.94 -3.37
N SER A 47 -5.80 2.23 -2.57
CA SER A 47 -6.52 3.50 -2.61
C SER A 47 -5.65 4.66 -2.11
N MET A 48 -4.88 4.45 -1.03
CA MET A 48 -3.96 5.47 -0.52
C MET A 48 -2.89 5.84 -1.55
N ILE A 49 -2.30 4.85 -2.23
CA ILE A 49 -1.30 5.06 -3.28
C ILE A 49 -1.90 5.81 -4.47
N GLN A 50 -3.08 5.38 -4.95
CA GLN A 50 -3.75 6.04 -6.08
C GLN A 50 -4.08 7.49 -5.75
N MET A 51 -4.63 7.75 -4.55
CA MET A 51 -4.91 9.09 -4.07
C MET A 51 -3.63 9.93 -3.98
N ALA A 52 -2.54 9.39 -3.43
CA ALA A 52 -1.27 10.10 -3.35
C ALA A 52 -0.74 10.49 -4.72
N ILE A 53 -0.72 9.56 -5.68
CA ILE A 53 -0.26 9.85 -7.05
C ILE A 53 -1.17 10.88 -7.72
N SER A 54 -2.48 10.78 -7.53
CA SER A 54 -3.43 11.79 -8.00
C SER A 54 -3.12 13.15 -7.38
N GLU A 55 -3.14 13.31 -6.06
CA GLU A 55 -2.97 14.63 -5.43
C GLU A 55 -1.59 15.27 -5.66
N LEU A 56 -0.53 14.47 -5.74
CA LEU A 56 0.83 14.98 -5.96
C LEU A 56 1.05 15.52 -7.39
N HIS A 57 0.38 14.97 -8.40
CA HIS A 57 0.43 15.42 -9.81
C HIS A 57 1.86 15.74 -10.33
N GLU A 58 2.88 14.99 -9.90
CA GLU A 58 4.28 15.28 -10.23
C GLU A 58 4.61 14.91 -11.69
N GLN A 59 5.30 15.81 -12.40
CA GLN A 59 5.72 15.56 -13.78
C GLN A 59 6.72 14.38 -13.83
N GLY A 60 6.31 13.28 -14.48
CA GLY A 60 7.10 12.06 -14.53
C GLY A 60 6.76 11.05 -13.44
N GLY A 61 5.74 11.31 -12.62
CA GLY A 61 5.25 10.42 -11.59
C GLY A 61 5.83 10.68 -10.21
N SER A 62 5.12 10.19 -9.21
CA SER A 62 5.44 10.42 -7.81
C SER A 62 6.46 9.41 -7.30
N SER A 63 7.50 9.92 -6.65
CA SER A 63 8.50 9.06 -6.00
C SER A 63 7.88 8.25 -4.86
N LYS A 64 8.44 7.08 -4.55
CA LYS A 64 8.04 6.27 -3.39
C LYS A 64 8.07 7.09 -2.10
N GLU A 65 9.08 7.94 -1.95
CA GLU A 65 9.29 8.81 -0.79
C GLU A 65 8.19 9.88 -0.68
N ALA A 66 7.82 10.51 -1.81
CA ALA A 66 6.71 11.47 -1.85
C ALA A 66 5.37 10.79 -1.51
N ILE A 67 5.12 9.60 -2.05
CA ILE A 67 3.92 8.81 -1.74
C ILE A 67 3.90 8.44 -0.25
N SER A 68 5.02 7.99 0.32
CA SER A 68 5.12 7.66 1.76
C SER A 68 4.79 8.89 2.61
N THR A 69 5.38 10.03 2.28
CA THR A 69 5.18 11.29 3.02
C THR A 69 3.73 11.76 2.95
N PHE A 70 3.10 11.65 1.78
CA PHE A 70 1.68 11.98 1.62
C PHE A 70 0.80 11.07 2.48
N ILE A 71 1.02 9.76 2.45
CA ILE A 71 0.21 8.80 3.22
C ILE A 71 0.39 9.01 4.73
N GLU A 72 1.61 9.28 5.18
CA GLU A 72 1.92 9.59 6.59
C GLU A 72 1.30 10.89 7.07
N ALA A 73 1.10 11.87 6.18
CA ALA A 73 0.45 13.13 6.50
C ALA A 73 -1.08 13.03 6.53
N GLU A 74 -1.66 12.22 5.65
CA GLU A 74 -3.12 12.11 5.47
C GLU A 74 -3.77 11.08 6.39
N TYR A 75 -3.05 10.02 6.78
CA TYR A 75 -3.63 8.89 7.50
C TYR A 75 -2.91 8.59 8.82
N ASP A 76 -3.70 8.53 9.90
CA ASP A 76 -3.26 8.01 11.18
C ASP A 76 -3.24 6.47 11.21
N ASP A 77 -2.65 5.91 12.28
CA ASP A 77 -2.71 4.48 12.59
C ASP A 77 -2.11 3.57 11.48
N LEU A 78 -1.11 4.09 10.78
CA LEU A 78 -0.35 3.31 9.81
C LEU A 78 0.43 2.18 10.53
N PRO A 79 0.50 0.98 9.93
CA PRO A 79 1.28 -0.11 10.49
C PRO A 79 2.75 0.29 10.64
N ILE A 80 3.39 -0.15 11.74
CA ILE A 80 4.82 0.09 12.01
C ILE A 80 5.72 -0.22 10.78
N PRO A 81 5.53 -1.32 10.02
CA PRO A 81 6.30 -1.56 8.80
C PRO A 81 5.74 -0.84 7.56
N HIS A 82 5.30 0.42 7.68
CA HIS A 82 4.65 1.19 6.62
C HIS A 82 5.44 1.18 5.30
N THR A 83 6.74 1.45 5.36
CA THR A 83 7.62 1.57 4.19
C THR A 83 7.78 0.25 3.42
N SER A 84 7.82 -0.88 4.13
CA SER A 84 7.90 -2.21 3.53
C SER A 84 6.57 -2.62 2.89
N LEU A 85 5.45 -2.36 3.58
CA LEU A 85 4.12 -2.57 3.04
C LEU A 85 3.87 -1.72 1.80
N LEU A 86 4.26 -0.44 1.82
CA LEU A 86 4.16 0.45 0.68
C LEU A 86 4.93 -0.14 -0.52
N SER A 87 6.16 -0.57 -0.32
CA SER A 87 6.98 -1.19 -1.38
C SER A 87 6.31 -2.42 -1.98
N HIS A 88 5.78 -3.30 -1.12
CA HIS A 88 5.07 -4.49 -1.55
C HIS A 88 3.83 -4.15 -2.39
N HIS A 89 3.03 -3.18 -1.93
CA HIS A 89 1.81 -2.77 -2.60
C HIS A 89 2.10 -2.05 -3.92
N LEU A 90 3.12 -1.20 -4.00
CA LEU A 90 3.56 -0.57 -5.25
C LEU A 90 3.94 -1.63 -6.29
N HIS A 91 4.77 -2.60 -5.93
CA HIS A 91 5.13 -3.70 -6.82
C HIS A 91 3.89 -4.46 -7.31
N LYS A 92 2.98 -4.80 -6.39
CA LYS A 92 1.74 -5.52 -6.71
C LYS A 92 0.83 -4.75 -7.66
N LEU A 93 0.68 -3.43 -7.48
CA LEU A 93 -0.13 -2.59 -8.36
C LEU A 93 0.50 -2.46 -9.76
N VAL A 94 1.84 -2.36 -9.84
CA VAL A 94 2.57 -2.40 -11.11
C VAL A 94 2.34 -3.74 -11.82
N THR A 95 2.44 -4.87 -11.13
CA THR A 95 2.19 -6.20 -11.72
C THR A 95 0.76 -6.34 -12.25
N LYS A 96 -0.21 -5.70 -11.59
CA LYS A 96 -1.60 -5.68 -12.05
C LYS A 96 -1.88 -4.69 -13.18
N GLY A 97 -0.94 -3.79 -13.47
CA GLY A 97 -1.13 -2.71 -14.43
C GLY A 97 -2.05 -1.60 -13.95
N GLU A 98 -2.32 -1.49 -12.64
CA GLU A 98 -3.12 -0.39 -12.06
C GLU A 98 -2.32 0.93 -12.02
N ILE A 99 -0.99 0.82 -11.86
CA ILE A 99 -0.03 1.93 -11.92
C ILE A 99 1.17 1.51 -12.79
N VAL A 100 1.95 2.49 -13.23
CA VAL A 100 3.17 2.26 -14.02
C VAL A 100 4.37 2.90 -13.34
N CYS A 101 5.48 2.15 -13.30
CA CYS A 101 6.78 2.64 -12.86
C CYS A 101 7.45 3.38 -14.03
N THR A 102 7.59 4.71 -13.91
CA THR A 102 8.13 5.57 -14.99
C THR A 102 9.66 5.65 -14.98
N SER A 103 10.26 5.60 -13.79
CA SER A 103 11.70 5.63 -13.56
C SER A 103 12.02 4.89 -12.26
N ALA A 104 13.29 4.80 -11.88
CA ALA A 104 13.69 4.13 -10.63
C ALA A 104 12.97 4.75 -9.42
N ASN A 105 11.95 4.06 -8.91
CA ASN A 105 11.08 4.43 -7.79
C ASN A 105 10.06 5.56 -8.03
N CYS A 106 9.71 5.92 -9.27
CA CYS A 106 8.60 6.85 -9.55
C CYS A 106 7.41 6.13 -10.19
N TYR A 107 6.19 6.53 -9.80
CA TYR A 107 4.95 5.85 -10.17
C TYR A 107 3.88 6.81 -10.70
N THR A 108 3.14 6.38 -11.71
CA THR A 108 2.02 7.12 -12.32
C THR A 108 0.79 6.23 -12.43
N LEU A 109 -0.40 6.81 -12.52
CA LEU A 109 -1.61 6.06 -12.83
C LEU A 109 -1.59 5.60 -14.30
N SER A 110 -1.99 4.35 -14.56
CA SER A 110 -1.98 3.80 -15.92
C SER A 110 -2.90 4.56 -16.90
N VAL A 111 -3.92 5.27 -16.39
CA VAL A 111 -4.87 6.04 -17.22
C VAL A 111 -4.19 7.24 -17.88
N GLU A 112 -3.26 7.91 -17.19
CA GLU A 112 -2.61 9.14 -17.71
C GLU A 112 -1.60 8.88 -18.84
N ILE A 113 -1.12 7.64 -18.95
CA ILE A 113 -0.26 7.24 -20.07
C ILE A 113 -1.06 7.21 -21.37
N SER A 114 -2.33 6.82 -21.32
CA SER A 114 -3.20 6.82 -22.51
C SER A 114 -3.40 8.24 -23.05
N ASP A 115 -3.50 9.25 -22.18
CA ASP A 115 -3.68 10.64 -22.58
C ASP A 115 -2.37 11.28 -23.09
N SER A 116 -1.22 10.84 -22.58
CA SER A 116 0.10 11.35 -22.96
C SER A 116 0.63 10.79 -24.28
N VAL A 117 0.26 9.55 -24.66
CA VAL A 117 0.66 8.95 -25.95
C VAL A 117 0.05 9.68 -27.16
N HIS A 118 -1.04 10.43 -26.97
CA HIS A 118 -1.66 11.23 -28.03
C HIS A 118 -0.99 12.61 -28.27
N LYS A 119 -0.02 13.03 -27.45
CA LYS A 119 0.63 14.35 -27.60
C LYS A 119 2.02 14.35 -28.25
N LEU A 120 2.55 13.21 -28.70
CA LEU A 120 3.86 13.16 -29.37
C LEU A 120 3.83 12.45 -30.74
N LYS A 121 2.91 12.86 -31.63
CA LYS A 121 3.07 12.68 -33.10
C LYS A 121 2.38 13.81 -33.88
N LYS A 122 2.98 15.00 -33.93
CA LYS A 122 2.78 15.93 -35.06
C LYS A 122 4.07 16.71 -35.30
N GLY A 123 4.72 16.45 -36.44
CA GLY A 123 5.64 17.42 -37.02
C GLY A 123 6.98 16.93 -37.52
N GLN A 124 7.07 15.81 -38.23
CA GLN A 124 8.11 15.66 -39.26
C GLN A 124 7.44 15.17 -40.54
N LYS A 125 7.26 16.11 -41.48
CA LYS A 125 6.85 15.80 -42.85
C LYS A 125 8.00 15.04 -43.53
N PRO A 126 7.72 13.98 -44.29
CA PRO A 126 8.67 13.47 -45.27
C PRO A 126 8.75 14.50 -46.41
N ILE A 127 9.97 14.81 -46.86
CA ILE A 127 10.17 15.46 -48.15
C ILE A 127 10.69 14.36 -49.06
N GLU A 128 9.79 13.87 -49.92
CA GLU A 128 10.09 13.06 -51.10
C GLU A 128 10.67 13.99 -52.19
N GLU A 129 11.84 13.57 -52.71
CA GLU A 129 12.34 13.63 -54.09
C GLU A 129 12.06 14.85 -54.99
N VAL A 130 13.15 15.48 -55.46
CA VAL A 130 13.54 15.58 -56.90
C VAL A 130 15.07 15.52 -56.99
#